data_AF-A0A2K3LPV3-F1
#
_entry.id   AF-A0A2K3LPV3-F1
#
_cell.length_a   1.000
_cell.length_b   1.000
_cell.length_c   1.000
_cell.angle_alpha   90.00
_cell.angle_beta   90.00
_cell.angle_gamma   90.00
#
_symmetry.space_group_name_H-M   'P 1'
#
loop_
_entity.id
_entity.type
_entity.pdbx_description
1 polymer ?
#
loop_
_entity_poly.entity_id
_entity_poly.type
_entity_poly.pdbx_seq_one_letter_code
_entity_poly.pdbx_strand_id
1 'polypeptide(L)'
;MENDRNKRPKYEYDDNSNSSLVPYWMEEKVDTVVATMSRRNQNPSRRLSDVAAKPPFFLFGNVSNIAYESWKKMSQFLYGIEPEFVNTEFFSAMNRIEGYIHNLPTENRFHILPKPPLTIEDAIPRSKKWWPPWDSRKQLNCNYCETSGITQLCDRLGRVLADSGGVLTSQQQKDILRYCRGLNLVWTGKYKLGPIEPEHLEHILGYPLNHT
;
A
#
# COMPACT_ATOMS: atom_id res chain seq x y z
N MET A 1 -9.59 -32.22 -50.16
CA MET A 1 -8.46 -31.76 -49.34
C MET A 1 -8.12 -30.37 -49.86
N GLU A 2 -8.80 -29.35 -49.35
CA GLU A 2 -8.43 -28.54 -48.17
C GLU A 2 -7.40 -27.47 -48.54
N ASN A 3 -7.50 -26.20 -48.19
CA ASN A 3 -8.55 -25.44 -47.51
C ASN A 3 -8.21 -23.96 -47.77
N ASP A 4 -9.03 -23.23 -48.53
CA ASP A 4 -8.80 -21.84 -48.90
C ASP A 4 -9.74 -20.96 -48.08
N ARG A 5 -9.32 -20.57 -46.87
CA ARG A 5 -10.09 -19.73 -45.94
C ARG A 5 -9.14 -19.03 -44.97
N ASN A 6 -9.00 -17.71 -45.13
CA ASN A 6 -9.35 -16.73 -44.08
C ASN A 6 -8.91 -15.31 -44.49
N LYS A 7 -9.82 -14.59 -45.16
CA LYS A 7 -9.83 -13.13 -45.16
C LYS A 7 -10.03 -12.66 -43.71
N ARG A 8 -9.08 -11.90 -43.18
CA ARG A 8 -9.23 -11.23 -41.87
C ARG A 8 -10.40 -10.24 -41.95
N PRO A 9 -11.39 -10.29 -41.03
CA PRO A 9 -12.38 -9.24 -40.94
C PRO A 9 -11.70 -7.95 -40.46
N LYS A 10 -11.91 -6.85 -41.19
CA LYS A 10 -11.66 -5.50 -40.68
C LYS A 10 -12.69 -5.24 -39.60
N TYR A 11 -12.25 -5.10 -38.35
CA TYR A 11 -13.07 -4.51 -37.31
C TYR A 11 -13.00 -2.99 -37.49
N GLU A 12 -14.10 -2.42 -38.00
CA GLU A 12 -14.39 -1.00 -37.85
C GLU A 12 -14.60 -0.75 -36.35
N TYR A 13 -13.77 0.14 -35.78
CA TYR A 13 -13.89 0.54 -34.39
C TYR A 13 -14.97 1.63 -34.34
N ASP A 14 -16.18 1.25 -33.94
CA ASP A 14 -17.24 2.19 -33.59
C ASP A 14 -16.81 2.96 -32.33
N ASP A 15 -16.47 4.23 -32.54
CA ASP A 15 -16.10 5.21 -31.52
C ASP A 15 -17.38 5.70 -30.83
N ASN A 16 -17.99 4.86 -29.99
CA ASN A 16 -19.01 5.28 -29.04
C ASN A 16 -19.29 4.17 -28.02
N SER A 17 -18.53 4.15 -26.94
CA SER A 17 -18.95 3.48 -25.70
C SER A 17 -18.27 4.08 -24.48
N ASN A 18 -19.01 5.00 -23.88
CA ASN A 18 -18.85 5.55 -22.55
C ASN A 18 -18.96 4.42 -21.49
N SER A 19 -17.90 3.63 -21.29
CA SER A 19 -17.92 2.51 -20.34
C SER A 19 -16.57 2.23 -19.68
N SER A 20 -16.61 2.23 -18.35
CA SER A 20 -15.71 1.50 -17.43
C SER A 20 -14.32 2.07 -17.09
N LEU A 21 -14.26 3.33 -16.64
CA LEU A 21 -13.24 3.75 -15.67
C LEU A 21 -13.66 3.41 -14.23
N VAL A 22 -14.09 2.17 -14.00
CA VAL A 22 -14.16 1.61 -12.65
C VAL A 22 -12.91 0.73 -12.55
N PRO A 23 -11.84 1.18 -11.88
CA PRO A 23 -10.68 0.33 -11.69
C PRO A 23 -11.15 -0.93 -10.95
N TYR A 24 -10.75 -2.09 -11.45
CA TYR A 24 -11.01 -3.37 -10.79
C TYR A 24 -10.14 -3.43 -9.53
N TRP A 25 -10.64 -2.84 -8.46
CA TRP A 25 -10.01 -2.87 -7.15
C TRP A 25 -10.13 -4.28 -6.59
N MET A 26 -9.07 -5.09 -6.69
CA MET A 26 -8.84 -6.09 -5.66
C MET A 26 -8.17 -5.37 -4.50
N GLU A 27 -8.92 -5.11 -3.43
CA GLU A 27 -8.26 -4.87 -2.13
C GLU A 27 -7.32 -6.06 -1.90
N GLU A 28 -6.04 -5.76 -1.74
CA GLU A 28 -5.05 -6.78 -1.47
C GLU A 28 -5.35 -7.37 -0.09
N LYS A 29 -6.03 -8.52 -0.08
CA LYS A 29 -6.44 -9.17 1.16
C LYS A 29 -5.25 -9.88 1.75
N VAL A 30 -4.77 -9.36 2.87
CA VAL A 30 -3.79 -10.05 3.71
C VAL A 30 -4.41 -11.34 4.24
N ASP A 31 -3.64 -12.42 4.19
CA ASP A 31 -4.00 -13.71 4.77
C ASP A 31 -4.37 -13.54 6.26
N THR A 32 -5.48 -14.17 6.70
CA THR A 32 -6.02 -13.97 8.05
C THR A 32 -5.07 -14.47 9.14
N VAL A 33 -4.28 -15.51 8.86
CA VAL A 33 -3.26 -16.02 9.79
C VAL A 33 -2.16 -14.98 9.92
N VAL A 34 -1.67 -14.46 8.79
CA VAL A 34 -0.62 -13.44 8.78
C VAL A 34 -1.07 -12.16 9.50
N ALA A 35 -2.29 -11.69 9.23
CA ALA A 35 -2.87 -10.54 9.92
C ALA A 35 -3.08 -10.76 11.43
N THR A 36 -3.31 -12.01 11.85
CA THR A 36 -3.41 -12.35 13.28
C THR A 36 -2.02 -12.38 13.92
N MET A 37 -1.02 -12.92 13.22
CA MET A 37 0.36 -13.02 13.71
C MET A 37 1.02 -11.65 13.82
N SER A 38 0.76 -10.72 12.89
CA SER A 38 1.31 -9.36 12.93
C SER A 38 0.82 -8.53 14.12
N ARG A 39 -0.30 -8.91 14.75
CA ARG A 39 -0.86 -8.27 15.94
C ARG A 39 -0.35 -8.86 17.27
N ARG A 40 0.31 -10.02 17.23
CA ARG A 40 0.89 -10.62 18.45
C ARG A 40 2.22 -9.93 18.75
N ASN A 41 2.41 -9.54 20.02
CA ASN A 41 3.66 -8.95 20.49
C ASN A 41 4.85 -9.82 20.07
N GLN A 42 5.70 -9.24 19.23
CA GLN A 42 6.93 -9.82 18.73
C GLN A 42 7.96 -9.83 19.85
N ASN A 43 8.07 -10.96 20.54
CA ASN A 43 9.33 -11.46 21.09
C ASN A 43 9.11 -12.88 21.63
N PRO A 44 8.70 -13.86 20.79
CA PRO A 44 9.00 -15.23 21.16
C PRO A 44 10.53 -15.32 21.22
N SER A 45 11.08 -15.68 22.38
CA SER A 45 12.48 -16.05 22.52
C SER A 45 12.77 -17.14 21.50
N ARG A 46 13.37 -16.77 20.38
CA ARG A 46 13.53 -17.63 19.23
C ARG A 46 14.83 -18.40 19.38
N ARG A 47 14.76 -19.70 19.59
CA ARG A 47 15.94 -20.56 19.53
C ARG A 47 16.24 -20.87 18.07
N LEU A 48 17.35 -20.32 17.57
CA LEU A 48 17.91 -20.69 16.27
C LEU A 48 18.59 -22.07 16.37
N SER A 49 18.65 -22.79 15.25
CA SER A 49 19.49 -23.99 15.15
C SER A 49 20.97 -23.60 15.14
N ASP A 50 21.84 -24.54 15.52
CA ASP A 50 23.30 -24.32 15.54
C ASP A 50 23.88 -23.92 14.18
N VAL A 51 23.22 -24.34 13.09
CA VAL A 51 23.61 -23.97 11.72
C VAL A 51 23.17 -22.54 11.42
N ALA A 52 21.91 -22.19 11.75
CA ALA A 52 21.36 -20.87 11.47
C ALA A 52 21.99 -19.75 12.31
N ALA A 53 22.45 -20.06 13.53
CA ALA A 53 23.09 -19.09 14.42
C ALA A 53 24.51 -18.70 13.96
N LYS A 54 25.10 -19.42 13.02
CA LYS A 54 26.44 -19.15 12.49
C LYS A 54 26.38 -18.07 11.40
N PRO A 55 27.50 -17.34 11.18
CA PRO A 55 27.64 -16.46 10.03
C PRO A 55 27.45 -17.20 8.69
N PRO A 56 26.99 -16.50 7.64
CA PRO A 56 26.65 -15.08 7.61
C PRO A 56 25.27 -14.78 8.21
N PHE A 57 25.09 -13.52 8.65
CA PHE A 57 23.74 -13.03 8.90
C PHE A 57 22.98 -12.87 7.58
N PHE A 58 21.69 -13.16 7.60
CA PHE A 58 20.80 -13.00 6.46
C PHE A 58 19.47 -12.38 6.90
N LEU A 59 18.85 -11.67 5.97
CA LEU A 59 17.51 -11.11 6.11
C LEU A 59 16.79 -11.29 4.78
N PHE A 60 15.70 -12.03 4.82
CA PHE A 60 14.75 -12.14 3.72
C PHE A 60 13.47 -11.40 4.10
N GLY A 61 13.07 -10.42 3.29
CA GLY A 61 11.84 -9.65 3.50
C GLY A 61 10.90 -9.81 2.31
N ASN A 62 9.60 -9.91 2.58
CA ASN A 62 8.58 -9.86 1.54
C ASN A 62 7.29 -9.20 2.07
N VAL A 63 6.50 -8.61 1.17
CA VAL A 63 5.17 -8.10 1.50
C VAL A 63 4.26 -9.28 1.82
N SER A 64 3.37 -9.12 2.80
CA SER A 64 2.55 -10.21 3.33
C SER A 64 1.29 -10.52 2.52
N ASN A 65 1.22 -10.08 1.27
CA ASN A 65 0.11 -10.36 0.35
C ASN A 65 0.11 -11.81 -0.16
N ILE A 66 1.18 -12.57 0.13
CA ILE A 66 1.26 -14.00 -0.18
C ILE A 66 0.61 -14.87 0.91
N ALA A 67 0.09 -16.02 0.51
CA ALA A 67 -0.53 -16.99 1.42
C ALA A 67 0.45 -17.47 2.52
N TYR A 68 -0.08 -17.77 3.70
CA TYR A 68 0.71 -18.31 4.82
C TYR A 68 1.48 -19.60 4.45
N GLU A 69 0.92 -20.44 3.58
CA GLU A 69 1.61 -21.65 3.10
C GLU A 69 2.89 -21.35 2.31
N SER A 70 2.96 -20.21 1.62
CA SER A 70 4.19 -19.75 0.98
C SER A 70 5.23 -19.35 2.01
N TRP A 71 4.83 -18.68 3.11
CA TRP A 71 5.70 -18.40 4.24
C TRP A 71 6.24 -19.65 4.91
N LYS A 72 5.39 -20.67 5.09
CA LYS A 72 5.79 -21.97 5.63
C LYS A 72 6.84 -22.66 4.76
N LYS A 73 6.67 -22.64 3.44
CA LYS A 73 7.67 -23.15 2.49
C LYS A 73 8.99 -22.39 2.60
N MET A 74 8.96 -21.05 2.58
CA MET A 74 10.18 -20.23 2.71
C MET A 74 10.89 -20.49 4.03
N SER A 75 10.14 -20.62 5.12
CA SER A 75 10.67 -20.98 6.44
C SER A 75 11.38 -22.33 6.43
N GLN A 76 10.81 -23.35 5.77
CA GLN A 76 11.47 -24.66 5.62
C GLN A 76 12.81 -24.57 4.88
N PHE A 77 12.89 -23.76 3.81
CA PHE A 77 14.15 -23.54 3.08
C PHE A 77 15.16 -22.71 3.87
N LEU A 78 14.69 -21.80 4.71
CA LEU A 78 15.50 -20.90 5.52
C LEU A 78 15.63 -21.44 6.95
N TYR A 79 16.11 -22.69 7.08
CA TYR A 79 16.49 -23.31 8.36
C TYR A 79 15.36 -23.51 9.38
N GLY A 80 14.10 -23.59 8.93
CA GLY A 80 12.94 -23.69 9.84
C GLY A 80 12.67 -22.41 10.63
N ILE A 81 13.18 -21.27 10.14
CA ILE A 81 13.04 -19.98 10.79
C ILE A 81 11.63 -19.44 10.49
N GLU A 82 10.71 -19.52 11.47
CA GLU A 82 9.46 -18.74 11.51
C GLU A 82 9.64 -17.27 11.10
N PRO A 83 8.78 -16.71 10.26
CA PRO A 83 8.80 -15.29 9.90
C PRO A 83 8.38 -14.37 11.06
N GLU A 84 9.04 -13.23 11.18
CA GLU A 84 8.65 -12.09 11.99
C GLU A 84 7.72 -11.19 11.16
N PHE A 85 6.43 -11.16 11.49
CA PHE A 85 5.44 -10.33 10.78
C PHE A 85 5.22 -9.00 11.49
N VAL A 86 5.53 -7.90 10.83
CA VAL A 86 5.40 -6.53 11.37
C VAL A 86 4.41 -5.72 10.56
N ASN A 87 3.65 -4.85 11.22
CA ASN A 87 2.89 -3.81 10.54
C ASN A 87 3.71 -2.51 10.53
N THR A 88 3.92 -1.92 9.35
CA THR A 88 4.61 -0.65 9.19
C THR A 88 3.87 0.53 9.80
N GLU A 89 2.60 0.38 10.18
CA GLU A 89 1.84 1.43 10.86
C GLU A 89 2.48 1.96 12.15
N PHE A 90 3.34 1.15 12.78
CA PHE A 90 4.09 1.55 13.99
C PHE A 90 5.37 2.33 13.68
N PHE A 91 5.79 2.38 12.41
CA PHE A 91 7.08 2.90 11.96
C PHE A 91 6.97 3.87 10.78
N SER A 92 5.80 4.10 10.22
CA SER A 92 5.63 4.92 9.01
C SER A 92 4.19 5.42 8.88
N ALA A 93 4.00 6.46 8.06
CA ALA A 93 2.69 6.92 7.60
C ALA A 93 2.07 6.02 6.51
N MET A 94 2.65 4.84 6.26
CA MET A 94 2.12 3.79 5.39
C MET A 94 1.76 2.55 6.21
N ASN A 95 0.58 1.99 5.94
CA ASN A 95 0.09 0.74 6.53
C ASN A 95 0.33 -0.41 5.55
N ARG A 96 1.20 -1.33 5.96
CA ARG A 96 1.61 -2.52 5.22
C ARG A 96 2.05 -3.57 6.22
N ILE A 97 1.58 -4.79 6.03
CA ILE A 97 2.14 -5.93 6.77
C ILE A 97 3.27 -6.53 5.93
N GLU A 98 4.39 -6.78 6.61
CA GLU A 98 5.60 -7.34 6.03
C GLU A 98 6.03 -8.55 6.85
N GLY A 99 6.63 -9.54 6.19
CA GLY A 99 7.23 -10.69 6.85
C GLY A 99 8.74 -10.70 6.65
N TYR A 100 9.46 -11.07 7.70
CA TYR A 100 10.92 -11.13 7.70
C TYR A 100 11.41 -12.48 8.23
N ILE A 101 12.23 -13.17 7.47
CA ILE A 101 12.92 -14.39 7.90
C ILE A 101 14.40 -14.06 8.01
N HIS A 102 14.96 -14.15 9.22
CA HIS A 102 16.35 -13.81 9.49
C HIS A 102 16.94 -14.59 10.67
N ASN A 103 18.27 -14.61 10.73
CA ASN A 103 19.06 -15.06 11.88
C ASN A 103 19.69 -13.91 12.69
N LEU A 104 19.24 -12.66 12.45
CA LEU A 104 19.69 -11.50 13.23
C LEU A 104 19.23 -11.59 14.70
N PRO A 105 20.07 -11.10 15.65
CA PRO A 105 19.66 -10.95 17.05
C PRO A 105 18.42 -10.06 17.20
N THR A 106 17.55 -10.41 18.14
CA THR A 106 16.35 -9.64 18.45
C THR A 106 16.51 -8.81 19.72
N GLU A 107 17.50 -9.15 20.56
CA GLU A 107 17.83 -8.43 21.78
C GLU A 107 18.45 -7.07 21.47
N ASN A 108 18.16 -6.07 22.31
CA ASN A 108 18.73 -4.72 22.24
C ASN A 108 18.47 -3.96 20.92
N ARG A 109 17.42 -4.33 20.17
CA ARG A 109 16.92 -3.50 19.05
C ARG A 109 16.50 -2.12 19.58
N PHE A 110 16.81 -1.08 18.81
CA PHE A 110 16.45 0.30 19.11
C PHE A 110 15.86 0.99 17.88
N HIS A 111 15.12 2.07 18.10
CA HIS A 111 14.51 2.83 17.00
C HIS A 111 15.55 3.73 16.35
N ILE A 112 15.52 3.78 15.01
CA ILE A 112 16.31 4.75 14.24
C ILE A 112 15.81 6.16 14.55
N LEU A 113 16.75 7.10 14.68
CA LEU A 113 16.48 8.52 14.89
C LEU A 113 16.92 9.35 13.67
N PRO A 114 16.19 10.43 13.32
CA PRO A 114 14.94 10.88 13.93
C PRO A 114 13.79 9.90 13.67
N LYS A 115 12.76 9.95 14.53
CA LYS A 115 11.58 9.09 14.33
C LYS A 115 10.87 9.48 13.03
N PRO A 116 10.49 8.51 12.18
CA PRO A 116 9.75 8.79 10.95
C PRO A 116 8.34 9.32 11.25
N PRO A 117 7.69 10.01 10.28
CA PRO A 117 6.30 10.41 10.42
C PRO A 117 5.39 9.18 10.50
N LEU A 118 4.46 9.17 11.44
CA LEU A 118 3.52 8.05 11.63
C LEU A 118 2.16 8.31 10.98
N THR A 119 1.89 9.55 10.60
CA THR A 119 0.65 9.94 9.93
C THR A 119 0.89 10.75 8.66
N ILE A 120 -0.09 10.73 7.75
CA ILE A 120 -0.10 11.58 6.54
C ILE A 120 0.04 13.05 6.93
N GLU A 121 -0.55 13.45 8.06
CA GLU A 121 -0.47 14.81 8.57
C GLU A 121 0.96 15.18 9.00
N ASP A 122 1.70 14.26 9.64
CA ASP A 122 3.10 14.48 10.02
C ASP A 122 4.00 14.54 8.78
N ALA A 123 3.76 13.66 7.80
CA ALA A 123 4.54 13.59 6.57
C ALA A 123 4.25 14.76 5.61
N ILE A 124 3.00 15.25 5.59
CA ILE A 124 2.53 16.30 4.66
C ILE A 124 1.74 17.37 5.45
N PRO A 125 2.39 18.18 6.31
CA PRO A 125 1.68 19.13 7.19
C PRO A 125 0.83 20.15 6.46
N ARG A 126 1.21 20.51 5.23
CA ARG A 126 0.49 21.47 4.38
C ARG A 126 -0.89 20.98 3.94
N SER A 127 -1.13 19.66 3.94
CA SER A 127 -2.41 19.05 3.57
C SER A 127 -3.47 19.23 4.66
N LYS A 128 -3.07 19.40 5.92
CA LYS A 128 -3.96 19.49 7.09
C LYS A 128 -5.09 20.51 6.92
N LYS A 129 -4.80 21.68 6.37
CA LYS A 129 -5.79 22.77 6.18
C LYS A 129 -6.90 22.42 5.18
N TRP A 130 -6.69 21.43 4.33
CA TRP A 130 -7.63 20.98 3.31
C TRP A 130 -8.29 19.65 3.66
N TRP A 131 -7.88 19.03 4.77
CA TRP A 131 -8.37 17.73 5.18
C TRP A 131 -9.81 17.84 5.72
N PRO A 132 -10.80 17.19 5.09
CA PRO A 132 -12.17 17.28 5.55
C PRO A 132 -12.36 16.45 6.83
N PRO A 133 -13.28 16.86 7.72
CA PRO A 133 -13.52 16.17 9.00
C PRO A 133 -14.08 14.75 8.83
N TRP A 134 -14.66 14.43 7.67
CA TRP A 134 -15.17 13.10 7.34
C TRP A 134 -14.12 12.13 6.79
N ASP A 135 -12.91 12.61 6.46
CA ASP A 135 -11.79 11.76 6.10
C ASP A 135 -10.94 11.44 7.33
N SER A 136 -11.15 10.24 7.89
CA SER A 136 -10.47 9.77 9.09
C SER A 136 -9.12 9.09 8.83
N ARG A 137 -8.62 9.07 7.58
CA ARG A 137 -7.37 8.37 7.26
C ARG A 137 -6.20 9.04 7.98
N LYS A 138 -5.39 8.21 8.62
CA LYS A 138 -4.12 8.62 9.24
C LYS A 138 -2.91 8.10 8.48
N GLN A 139 -3.06 7.01 7.75
CA GLN A 139 -2.00 6.35 7.00
C GLN A 139 -2.45 6.04 5.59
N LEU A 140 -1.48 5.95 4.68
CA LEU A 140 -1.64 5.45 3.33
C LEU A 140 -1.71 3.92 3.34
N ASN A 141 -2.29 3.34 2.30
CA ASN A 141 -2.29 1.88 2.12
C ASN A 141 -1.11 1.48 1.23
N CYS A 142 -0.56 0.28 1.43
CA CYS A 142 0.29 -0.33 0.41
C CYS A 142 -0.57 -0.95 -0.69
N ASN A 143 -0.96 -0.13 -1.67
CA ASN A 143 -1.60 -0.60 -2.90
C ASN A 143 -0.73 -0.22 -4.09
N TYR A 144 -0.77 -1.02 -5.15
CA TYR A 144 -0.13 -0.69 -6.42
C TYR A 144 -0.68 0.65 -6.93
N CYS A 145 0.21 1.62 -7.13
CA CYS A 145 -0.17 2.95 -7.60
C CYS A 145 -0.31 2.91 -9.12
N GLU A 146 -1.50 2.54 -9.62
CA GLU A 146 -1.82 2.75 -11.02
C GLU A 146 -1.90 4.27 -11.30
N THR A 147 -1.06 4.75 -12.21
CA THR A 147 -0.96 6.18 -12.56
C THR A 147 -1.87 6.57 -13.73
N SER A 148 -2.37 5.58 -14.47
CA SER A 148 -3.24 5.81 -15.63
C SER A 148 -4.59 6.39 -15.20
N GLY A 149 -5.00 7.51 -15.80
CA GLY A 149 -6.32 8.09 -15.55
C GLY A 149 -6.47 8.85 -14.23
N ILE A 150 -5.42 8.92 -13.39
CA ILE A 150 -5.51 9.51 -12.04
C ILE A 150 -5.86 10.99 -12.08
N THR A 151 -5.32 11.74 -13.05
CA THR A 151 -5.60 13.17 -13.23
C THR A 151 -7.08 13.41 -13.56
N GLN A 152 -7.62 12.69 -14.55
CA GLN A 152 -9.03 12.81 -14.94
C GLN A 152 -9.97 12.41 -13.79
N LEU A 153 -9.58 11.42 -12.99
CA LEU A 153 -10.32 11.03 -11.80
C LEU A 153 -10.30 12.14 -10.75
N CYS A 154 -9.13 12.68 -10.41
CA CYS A 154 -8.99 13.78 -9.45
C CYS A 154 -9.82 15.00 -9.87
N ASP A 155 -9.83 15.35 -11.17
CA ASP A 155 -10.65 16.44 -11.70
C ASP A 155 -12.16 16.15 -11.58
N ARG A 156 -12.57 14.90 -11.82
CA ARG A 156 -13.96 14.48 -11.65
C ARG A 156 -14.39 14.55 -10.17
N LEU A 157 -13.57 14.04 -9.26
CA LEU A 157 -13.84 14.09 -7.82
C LEU A 157 -13.85 15.53 -7.31
N GLY A 158 -12.92 16.36 -7.78
CA GLY A 158 -12.85 17.78 -7.44
C GLY A 158 -14.08 18.56 -7.88
N ARG A 159 -14.63 18.28 -9.07
CA ARG A 159 -15.91 18.85 -9.53
C ARG A 159 -17.07 18.47 -8.61
N VAL A 160 -17.22 17.20 -8.26
CA VAL A 160 -18.26 16.74 -7.31
C VAL A 160 -18.16 17.47 -5.95
N LEU A 161 -16.94 17.67 -5.45
CA LEU A 161 -16.69 18.41 -4.21
C LEU A 161 -17.04 19.90 -4.34
N ALA A 162 -16.70 20.52 -5.48
CA ALA A 162 -16.96 21.92 -5.74
C ALA A 162 -18.46 22.20 -5.92
N ASP A 163 -19.15 21.39 -6.72
CA ASP A 163 -20.58 21.52 -7.04
C ASP A 163 -21.47 21.34 -5.80
N SER A 164 -21.01 20.53 -4.84
CA SER A 164 -21.67 20.34 -3.54
C SER A 164 -21.30 21.38 -2.49
N GLY A 165 -20.39 22.31 -2.79
CA GLY A 165 -19.86 23.26 -1.80
C GLY A 165 -19.18 22.58 -0.60
N GLY A 166 -18.68 21.35 -0.79
CA GLY A 166 -18.11 20.52 0.28
C GLY A 166 -19.13 19.79 1.16
N VAL A 167 -20.43 19.96 0.93
CA VAL A 167 -21.50 19.28 1.68
C VAL A 167 -21.94 18.03 0.92
N LEU A 168 -21.29 16.91 1.24
CA LEU A 168 -21.53 15.62 0.61
C LEU A 168 -22.43 14.72 1.45
N THR A 169 -23.24 13.91 0.78
CA THR A 169 -23.95 12.79 1.40
C THR A 169 -22.97 11.73 1.94
N SER A 170 -23.40 10.95 2.94
CA SER A 170 -22.58 9.87 3.49
C SER A 170 -22.14 8.84 2.44
N GLN A 171 -22.96 8.61 1.41
CA GLN A 171 -22.61 7.70 0.31
C GLN A 171 -21.50 8.28 -0.56
N GLN A 172 -21.60 9.56 -0.95
CA GLN A 172 -20.55 10.23 -1.71
C GLN A 172 -19.21 10.29 -0.94
N GLN A 173 -19.26 10.56 0.37
CA GLN A 173 -18.06 10.54 1.21
C GLN A 173 -17.39 9.15 1.18
N LYS A 174 -18.17 8.07 1.33
CA LYS A 174 -17.66 6.70 1.25
C LYS A 174 -17.05 6.39 -0.12
N ASP A 175 -17.71 6.81 -1.20
CA ASP A 175 -17.24 6.58 -2.57
C ASP A 175 -15.93 7.32 -2.85
N ILE A 176 -15.82 8.59 -2.43
CA ILE A 176 -14.58 9.36 -2.55
C ILE A 176 -13.47 8.72 -1.71
N LEU A 177 -13.74 8.35 -0.46
CA LEU A 177 -12.75 7.68 0.39
C LEU A 177 -12.28 6.35 -0.19
N ARG A 178 -13.13 5.63 -0.92
CA ARG A 178 -12.73 4.40 -1.62
C ARG A 178 -11.65 4.70 -2.67
N TYR A 179 -11.84 5.72 -3.50
CA TYR A 179 -10.81 6.16 -4.46
C TYR A 179 -9.56 6.64 -3.74
N CYS A 180 -9.70 7.41 -2.66
CA CYS A 180 -8.56 7.94 -1.93
C CYS A 180 -7.73 6.82 -1.27
N ARG A 181 -8.37 5.74 -0.79
CA ARG A 181 -7.68 4.56 -0.25
C ARG A 181 -7.05 3.67 -1.33
N GLY A 182 -7.71 3.52 -2.46
CA GLY A 182 -7.21 2.70 -3.58
C GLY A 182 -5.98 3.32 -4.25
N LEU A 183 -5.98 4.65 -4.42
CA LEU A 183 -4.95 5.40 -5.14
C LEU A 183 -4.04 6.23 -4.24
N ASN A 184 -4.17 6.10 -2.92
CA ASN A 184 -3.44 6.92 -1.95
C ASN A 184 -3.55 8.43 -2.21
N LEU A 185 -4.73 8.90 -2.67
CA LEU A 185 -4.95 10.32 -2.92
C LEU A 185 -4.93 11.12 -1.62
N VAL A 186 -4.34 12.30 -1.68
CA VAL A 186 -4.24 13.26 -0.57
C VAL A 186 -4.90 14.58 -0.93
N TRP A 187 -5.27 15.35 0.09
CA TRP A 187 -5.91 16.66 -0.06
C TRP A 187 -4.85 17.73 -0.35
N THR A 188 -4.85 18.26 -1.57
CA THR A 188 -3.84 19.23 -2.03
C THR A 188 -4.37 20.67 -2.04
N GLY A 189 -5.70 20.84 -1.97
CA GLY A 189 -6.36 22.14 -2.06
C GLY A 189 -7.82 22.08 -1.63
N LYS A 190 -8.47 23.25 -1.52
CA LYS A 190 -9.93 23.33 -1.35
C LYS A 190 -10.60 22.58 -2.51
N TYR A 191 -11.33 21.52 -2.18
CA TYR A 191 -12.00 20.65 -3.15
C TYR A 191 -11.05 19.99 -4.17
N LYS A 192 -9.77 19.81 -3.81
CA LYS A 192 -8.77 19.19 -4.68
C LYS A 192 -8.12 17.99 -4.01
N LEU A 193 -8.07 16.91 -4.78
CA LEU A 193 -7.32 15.69 -4.49
C LEU A 193 -6.16 15.58 -5.48
N GLY A 194 -5.08 14.95 -5.07
CA GLY A 194 -3.96 14.62 -5.93
C GLY A 194 -3.26 13.35 -5.47
N PRO A 195 -2.43 12.74 -6.33
CA PRO A 195 -1.51 11.70 -5.91
C PRO A 195 -0.53 12.23 -4.85
N ILE A 196 0.12 11.33 -4.13
CA ILE A 196 1.26 11.70 -3.30
C ILE A 196 2.45 12.08 -4.19
N GLU A 197 3.10 13.20 -3.87
CA GLU A 197 4.35 13.58 -4.56
C GLU A 197 5.50 12.63 -4.19
N PRO A 198 6.44 12.35 -5.11
CA PRO A 198 7.55 11.42 -4.87
C PRO A 198 8.34 11.73 -3.61
N GLU A 199 8.61 13.00 -3.33
CA GLU A 199 9.43 13.44 -2.18
C GLU A 199 8.75 13.13 -0.84
N HIS A 200 7.42 13.22 -0.80
CA HIS A 200 6.66 12.81 0.39
C HIS A 200 6.68 11.29 0.53
N LEU A 201 6.62 10.54 -0.56
CA LEU A 201 6.66 9.09 -0.54
C LEU A 201 8.03 8.58 -0.05
N GLU A 202 9.12 9.16 -0.56
CA GLU A 202 10.49 8.90 -0.07
C GLU A 202 10.58 9.12 1.44
N HIS A 203 10.07 10.25 1.92
CA HIS A 203 10.08 10.58 3.34
C HIS A 203 9.28 9.57 4.19
N ILE A 204 8.10 9.13 3.72
CA ILE A 204 7.27 8.12 4.37
C ILE A 204 7.96 6.76 4.42
N LEU A 205 8.69 6.41 3.36
CA LEU A 205 9.42 5.14 3.23
C LEU A 205 10.80 5.16 3.91
N GLY A 206 11.22 6.31 4.46
CA GLY A 206 12.50 6.47 5.15
C GLY A 206 13.70 6.66 4.24
N TYR A 207 13.48 7.00 2.97
CA TYR A 207 14.55 7.38 2.04
C TYR A 207 15.00 8.83 2.27
N PRO A 208 16.24 9.17 1.88
CA PRO A 208 16.66 10.56 1.74
C PRO A 208 15.77 11.31 0.74
N LEU A 209 15.65 12.62 0.93
CA LEU A 209 14.91 13.49 -0.01
C LEU A 209 15.60 13.52 -1.38
N ASN A 210 14.83 13.39 -2.46
CA ASN A 210 15.28 13.32 -3.85
C ASN A 210 16.20 12.11 -4.10
N HIS A 211 15.84 10.96 -3.54
CA HIS A 211 16.57 9.71 -3.76
C HIS A 211 16.33 9.15 -5.17
N THR A 212 15.13 9.37 -5.72
CA THR A 212 14.66 8.86 -7.02
C THR A 212 14.62 9.93 -8.11
#